data_AF-A0A9D1EYU5-F1
#
_entry.id   AF-A0A9D1EYU5-F1
#
_cell.length_a   1.000
_cell.length_b   1.000
_cell.length_c   1.000
_cell.angle_alpha   90.00
_cell.angle_beta   90.00
_cell.angle_gamma   90.00
#
_symmetry.space_group_name_H-M   'P 1'
#
loop_
_entity.id
_entity.type
_entity.pdbx_description
1 polymer ?
#
loop_
_entity_poly.entity_id
_entity_poly.type
_entity_poly.pdbx_seq_one_letter_code
_entity_poly.pdbx_strand_id
1 'polypeptide(L)'
;MNVVQKIRQLQNERNWTDYRLAQEANISQSSLATLFSRQTPPKLEMLQSICNAFGLTLSQFFLENENIEILSDTEKKMLQVFRKLSPKQQKALIDVFEE
;
A
#
# COMPACT_ATOMS: atom_id res chain seq x y z
N MET A 1 -1.90 7.09 -7.61
CA MET A 1 -3.29 6.90 -7.13
C MET A 1 -3.36 7.27 -5.65
N ASN A 2 -4.36 8.02 -5.19
CA ASN A 2 -4.54 8.32 -3.76
C ASN A 2 -5.39 7.24 -3.06
N VAL A 3 -5.38 7.22 -1.72
CA VAL A 3 -6.08 6.20 -0.90
C VAL A 3 -7.58 6.14 -1.23
N VAL A 4 -8.23 7.29 -1.37
CA VAL A 4 -9.67 7.38 -1.61
C VAL A 4 -10.05 6.83 -2.99
N GLN A 5 -9.25 7.13 -4.01
CA GLN A 5 -9.40 6.58 -5.37
C GLN A 5 -9.25 5.07 -5.38
N LYS A 6 -8.27 4.53 -4.65
CA LYS A 6 -8.08 3.08 -4.55
C LYS A 6 -9.28 2.40 -3.88
N ILE A 7 -9.83 3.00 -2.82
CA ILE A 7 -11.05 2.48 -2.18
C ILE A 7 -12.22 2.48 -3.18
N ARG A 8 -12.39 3.54 -3.98
CA ARG A 8 -13.42 3.61 -5.03
C ARG A 8 -13.22 2.54 -6.11
N GLN A 9 -11.98 2.30 -6.54
CA GLN A 9 -11.67 1.24 -7.50
C GLN A 9 -12.06 -0.14 -6.96
N LEU A 10 -11.58 -0.50 -5.76
CA LEU A 10 -11.87 -1.79 -5.13
C LEU A 10 -13.38 -2.00 -4.87
N GLN A 11 -14.09 -0.91 -4.57
CA GLN A 11 -15.54 -0.90 -4.44
C GLN A 11 -16.24 -1.19 -5.79
N ASN A 12 -15.81 -0.52 -6.86
CA ASN A 12 -16.36 -0.70 -8.20
C ASN A 12 -16.10 -2.09 -8.77
N GLU A 13 -14.89 -2.65 -8.57
CA GLU A 13 -14.53 -4.02 -8.99
C GLU A 13 -15.47 -5.08 -8.39
N ARG A 14 -15.99 -4.83 -7.18
CA ARG A 14 -16.92 -5.71 -6.47
C ARG A 14 -18.39 -5.36 -6.72
N ASN A 15 -18.68 -4.33 -7.53
CA ASN A 15 -20.01 -3.78 -7.75
C ASN A 15 -20.73 -3.40 -6.44
N TRP A 16 -19.99 -2.86 -5.47
CA TRP A 16 -20.55 -2.47 -4.17
C TRP A 16 -21.09 -1.04 -4.19
N THR A 17 -22.29 -0.86 -3.64
CA THR A 17 -22.81 0.47 -3.32
C THR A 17 -22.09 1.06 -2.11
N ASP A 18 -22.19 2.37 -1.90
CA ASP A 18 -21.66 3.04 -0.68
C ASP A 18 -22.30 2.43 0.58
N TYR A 19 -23.58 2.09 0.51
CA TYR A 19 -24.29 1.36 1.55
C TYR A 19 -23.62 0.03 1.88
N ARG A 20 -23.35 -0.79 0.86
CA ARG A 20 -22.77 -2.12 1.07
C ARG A 20 -21.35 -2.02 1.62
N LEU A 21 -20.52 -1.14 1.08
CA LEU A 21 -19.17 -0.92 1.62
C LEU A 21 -19.21 -0.48 3.09
N ALA A 22 -20.12 0.41 3.47
CA ALA A 22 -20.27 0.84 4.85
C ALA A 22 -20.66 -0.32 5.78
N GLN A 23 -21.56 -1.22 5.33
CA GLN A 23 -21.95 -2.40 6.09
C GLN A 23 -20.80 -3.41 6.25
N GLU A 24 -20.13 -3.77 5.16
CA GLU A 24 -19.05 -4.76 5.17
C GLU A 24 -17.84 -4.27 5.98
N ALA A 25 -17.57 -2.95 5.96
CA ALA A 25 -16.52 -2.32 6.76
C ALA A 25 -16.97 -1.95 8.18
N ASN A 26 -18.21 -2.23 8.57
CA ASN A 26 -18.78 -1.86 9.87
C ASN A 26 -18.53 -0.38 10.25
N ILE A 27 -18.78 0.52 9.31
CA ILE A 27 -18.69 1.98 9.50
C ILE A 27 -20.01 2.65 9.14
N SER A 28 -20.22 3.87 9.64
CA SER A 28 -21.42 4.63 9.28
C SER A 28 -21.34 5.11 7.82
N GLN A 29 -22.50 5.16 7.15
CA GLN A 29 -22.59 5.73 5.79
C GLN A 29 -22.19 7.20 5.76
N SER A 30 -22.47 7.97 6.83
CA SER A 30 -22.05 9.38 6.91
C SER A 30 -20.54 9.53 6.99
N SER A 31 -19.87 8.62 7.71
CA SER A 31 -18.40 8.54 7.74
C SER A 31 -17.83 8.23 6.34
N LEU A 32 -18.39 7.24 5.66
CA LEU A 32 -17.96 6.87 4.31
C LEU A 32 -18.23 7.99 3.28
N ALA A 33 -19.38 8.65 3.36
CA ALA A 33 -19.72 9.80 2.52
C ALA A 33 -18.76 10.98 2.77
N THR A 34 -18.42 11.25 4.03
CA THR A 34 -17.45 12.30 4.40
C THR A 34 -16.07 11.98 3.83
N LEU A 35 -15.63 10.72 3.92
CA LEU A 35 -14.38 10.24 3.33
C LEU A 35 -14.32 10.55 1.83
N PHE A 36 -15.36 10.19 1.09
CA PHE A 36 -15.42 10.43 -0.35
C PHE A 36 -15.57 11.90 -0.72
N SER A 37 -16.32 12.68 0.06
CA SER A 37 -16.54 14.10 -0.18
C SER A 37 -15.28 14.94 0.08
N ARG A 38 -14.59 14.70 1.19
CA ARG A 38 -13.39 15.47 1.57
C ARG A 38 -12.15 15.08 0.79
N GLN A 39 -12.16 13.91 0.15
CA GLN A 39 -10.98 13.30 -0.50
C GLN A 39 -9.74 13.23 0.40
N THR A 40 -9.95 13.22 1.72
CA THR A 40 -8.88 13.10 2.71
C THR A 40 -8.68 11.64 3.09
N PRO A 41 -7.44 11.18 3.33
CA PRO A 41 -7.20 9.83 3.84
C PRO A 41 -8.01 9.57 5.12
N PRO A 42 -8.65 8.40 5.26
CA PRO A 42 -9.30 8.04 6.50
C PRO A 42 -8.27 7.85 7.62
N LYS A 43 -8.72 7.88 8.87
CA LYS A 43 -7.89 7.43 10.00
C LYS A 43 -7.50 5.96 9.79
N LEU A 44 -6.35 5.58 10.33
CA LEU A 44 -5.80 4.23 10.17
C LEU A 44 -6.80 3.13 10.52
N GLU A 45 -7.55 3.28 11.62
CA GLU A 45 -8.57 2.32 12.05
C GLU A 45 -9.68 2.13 10.99
N MET A 46 -10.20 3.22 10.45
CA MET A 46 -11.22 3.18 9.40
C MET A 46 -10.67 2.59 8.11
N LEU A 47 -9.42 2.92 7.75
CA LEU A 47 -8.76 2.31 6.60
C LEU A 47 -8.62 0.80 6.79
N GLN A 48 -8.17 0.36 7.96
CA GLN A 48 -8.05 -1.06 8.30
C GLN A 48 -9.38 -1.80 8.19
N SER A 49 -10.47 -1.21 8.70
CA SER A 49 -11.81 -1.79 8.55
C SER A 49 -12.25 -1.91 7.10
N ILE A 50 -11.97 -0.89 6.28
CA ILE A 50 -12.26 -0.91 4.83
C ILE A 50 -11.41 -1.98 4.12
N CYS A 51 -10.12 -2.10 4.44
CA CYS A 51 -9.25 -3.14 3.88
C CYS A 51 -9.75 -4.54 4.26
N ASN A 52 -10.13 -4.74 5.52
CA ASN A 52 -10.69 -6.00 6.01
C ASN A 52 -11.98 -6.37 5.26
N ALA A 53 -12.85 -5.39 5.01
CA ALA A 53 -14.06 -5.60 4.20
C ALA A 53 -13.74 -6.10 2.78
N PHE A 54 -12.64 -5.63 2.19
CA PHE A 54 -12.17 -6.10 0.89
C PHE A 54 -11.42 -7.44 0.94
N GLY A 55 -11.17 -8.00 2.13
CA GLY A 55 -10.34 -9.20 2.32
C GLY A 55 -8.84 -8.94 2.16
N LEU A 56 -8.40 -7.70 2.39
CA LEU A 56 -7.01 -7.26 2.21
C LEU A 56 -6.39 -6.82 3.54
N THR A 57 -5.10 -7.05 3.70
CA THR A 57 -4.31 -6.37 4.73
C THR A 57 -4.00 -4.93 4.31
N LEU A 58 -3.61 -4.07 5.28
CA LEU A 58 -3.10 -2.74 4.95
C LEU A 58 -1.88 -2.80 4.02
N SER A 59 -0.97 -3.76 4.23
CA SER A 59 0.19 -3.93 3.35
C SER A 59 -0.21 -4.25 1.91
N GLN A 60 -1.18 -5.15 1.71
CA GLN A 60 -1.75 -5.45 0.40
C GLN A 60 -2.47 -4.24 -0.21
N PHE A 61 -3.13 -3.43 0.62
CA PHE A 61 -3.74 -2.19 0.16
C PHE A 61 -2.72 -1.15 -0.34
N PHE A 62 -1.46 -1.15 0.12
CA PHE A 62 -0.45 -0.22 -0.39
C PHE A 62 0.46 -0.80 -1.49
N LEU A 63 0.32 -2.09 -1.77
CA LEU A 63 1.20 -2.90 -2.63
C LEU A 63 1.11 -2.66 -4.15
N GLU A 64 0.51 -1.57 -4.62
CA GLU A 64 0.11 -1.43 -6.04
C GLU A 64 1.13 -0.77 -6.97
N ASN A 65 2.18 -0.10 -6.46
CA ASN A 65 3.16 0.59 -7.31
C ASN A 65 4.61 0.51 -6.82
N GLU A 66 4.83 -0.10 -5.66
CA GLU A 66 6.14 -0.57 -5.29
C GLU A 66 6.00 -2.08 -5.37
N ASN A 67 6.79 -2.72 -6.23
CA ASN A 67 7.30 -4.02 -5.85
C ASN A 67 7.72 -3.83 -4.39
N ILE A 68 6.96 -4.32 -3.41
CA ILE A 68 7.63 -4.71 -2.18
C ILE A 68 8.53 -5.80 -2.71
N GLU A 69 9.73 -5.41 -3.08
CA GLU A 69 10.85 -6.30 -3.24
C GLU A 69 11.00 -6.88 -1.86
N ILE A 70 10.21 -7.93 -1.60
CA ILE A 70 10.43 -8.80 -0.47
C ILE A 70 11.77 -9.42 -0.82
N LEU A 71 12.82 -8.72 -0.39
CA LEU A 71 14.19 -9.11 -0.67
C LEU A 71 14.32 -10.55 -0.16
N SER A 72 14.70 -11.44 -1.05
CA SER A 72 15.21 -12.75 -0.71
C SER A 72 16.32 -12.60 0.33
N ASP A 73 16.59 -13.68 1.06
CA ASP A 73 17.66 -13.64 2.06
C ASP A 73 19.02 -13.30 1.44
N THR A 74 19.21 -13.66 0.17
CA THR A 74 20.38 -13.29 -0.64
C THR A 74 20.44 -11.78 -0.90
N GLU A 75 19.34 -11.17 -1.35
CA GLU A 75 19.28 -9.72 -1.60
C GLU A 75 19.45 -8.92 -0.30
N LYS A 76 18.84 -9.37 0.81
CA LYS A 76 19.06 -8.77 2.14
C LYS A 76 20.53 -8.84 2.55
N LYS A 77 21.18 -9.98 2.34
CA LYS A 77 22.59 -10.16 2.65
C LYS A 77 23.46 -9.26 1.77
N MET A 78 23.17 -9.15 0.48
CA MET A 78 23.87 -8.25 -0.45
C MET A 78 23.79 -6.80 0.03
N LEU A 79 22.59 -6.31 0.38
CA LEU A 79 22.37 -4.97 0.95
C LEU A 79 23.13 -4.74 2.26
N GLN A 80 23.17 -5.74 3.15
CA GLN A 80 23.94 -5.65 4.39
C GLN A 80 25.45 -5.54 4.14
N VAL A 81 25.98 -6.25 3.13
CA VAL A 81 27.39 -6.14 2.74
C VAL A 81 27.65 -4.78 2.08
N PHE A 82 26.78 -4.36 1.16
CA PHE A 82 26.87 -3.08 0.46
C PHE A 82 26.96 -1.89 1.42
N ARG A 83 26.12 -1.88 2.47
CA ARG A 83 26.11 -0.81 3.50
C ARG A 83 27.40 -0.72 4.32
N LYS A 84 28.23 -1.76 4.34
CA LYS A 84 29.54 -1.77 5.03
C LYS A 84 30.69 -1.25 4.16
N LEU A 85 30.48 -1.11 2.86
CA LEU A 85 31.49 -0.62 1.92
C LEU A 85 31.66 0.90 2.05
N SER A 86 32.84 1.40 1.72
CA SER A 86 33.07 2.85 1.58
C SER A 86 32.29 3.41 0.39
N PRO A 87 31.99 4.73 0.36
CA PRO A 87 31.29 5.35 -0.77
C PRO A 87 31.96 5.08 -2.13
N LYS A 88 33.30 5.04 -2.16
CA LYS A 88 34.06 4.72 -3.38
C LYS A 88 33.83 3.28 -3.85
N GLN A 89 33.76 2.32 -2.92
CA GLN A 89 33.51 0.91 -3.23
C GLN A 89 32.04 0.67 -3.62
N GLN A 90 31.10 1.34 -2.97
CA GLN A 90 29.69 1.29 -3.34
C GLN A 90 29.49 1.77 -4.78
N LYS A 91 30.10 2.90 -5.15
CA LYS A 91 30.06 3.43 -6.51
C LYS A 91 30.65 2.46 -7.52
N ALA A 92 31.86 1.94 -7.26
CA ALA A 92 32.48 0.96 -8.15
C ALA A 92 31.63 -0.31 -8.32
N LEU A 93 30.93 -0.75 -7.26
CA LEU A 93 30.04 -1.91 -7.34
C LEU A 93 28.80 -1.63 -8.18
N ILE A 94 28.17 -0.46 -8.03
CA ILE A 94 27.04 -0.04 -8.86
C ILE A 94 27.48 0.02 -10.33
N ASP A 95 28.61 0.69 -10.62
CA ASP A 95 29.15 0.81 -11.97
C ASP A 95 29.35 -0.57 -12.64
N VAL A 96 29.77 -1.59 -11.87
CA VAL A 96 29.92 -2.99 -12.35
C VAL A 96 28.60 -3.67 -12.67
N PHE A 97 27.51 -3.33 -11.97
CA PHE A 97 26.19 -3.94 -12.17
C PHE A 97 25.33 -3.19 -13.21
N GLU A 98 25.71 -1.97 -13.60
CA GLU A 98 25.04 -1.15 -14.61
C GLU A 98 25.64 -1.30 -16.03
N GLU A 99 26.78 -1.99 -16.17
CA GLU A 99 27.36 -2.46 -17.46
C GLU A 99 26.68 -3.72 -17.99
#